data_AF-A0A383DPI4-F1
#
_entry.id   AF-A0A383DPI4-F1
#
_cell.length_a   1.000
_cell.length_b   1.000
_cell.length_c   1.000
_cell.angle_alpha   90.00
_cell.angle_beta   90.00
_cell.angle_gamma   90.00
#
_symmetry.space_group_name_H-M   'P 1'
#
loop_
_entity.id
_entity.type
_entity.pdbx_description
1 polymer ?
#
loop_
_entity_poly.entity_id
_entity_poly.type
_entity_poly.pdbx_seq_one_letter_code
_entity_poly.pdbx_strand_id
1 'polypeptide(L)'
;VYALGPLCGINELSDIVEAAALCDELGMDTVSMGATIAWAMESFERGILTVEHTGGLDLRFGNASAVFACIKQTASRSSFGTLLAEGSLRAAQSLGHGSESWAMQVKGLEMPGYDPRHHDGLSLGLAVSARGACHNRAGLGLDDEMLLDNVKPDQDVEETVDREILREDRQALMDTLGICKFFHAAFDDLKQESFDLLSLIGGNGGSESEFAHLPGRVAVIRRLTNLREGLVLR
;
A
#
# COMPACT_ATOMS: atom_id res chain seq x y z
N VAL A 1 -7.24 -2.28 10.75
CA VAL A 1 -6.66 -2.04 12.11
C VAL A 1 -5.68 -0.89 12.10
N TYR A 2 -4.48 -0.99 11.49
CA TYR A 2 -3.47 0.07 11.50
C TYR A 2 -3.98 1.45 11.03
N ALA A 3 -4.47 1.54 9.79
CA ALA A 3 -4.69 2.81 9.11
C ALA A 3 -5.84 3.64 9.71
N LEU A 4 -6.90 3.00 10.18
CA LEU A 4 -8.04 3.62 10.85
C LEU A 4 -7.90 3.63 12.39
N GLY A 5 -6.78 3.14 12.89
CA GLY A 5 -6.49 2.96 14.30
C GLY A 5 -5.31 3.82 14.74
N PRO A 6 -4.16 3.20 15.11
CA PRO A 6 -2.97 3.93 15.55
C PRO A 6 -2.51 5.06 14.61
N LEU A 7 -2.67 4.92 13.29
CA LEU A 7 -2.30 5.98 12.34
C LEU A 7 -3.16 7.25 12.51
N CYS A 8 -4.41 7.11 12.93
CA CYS A 8 -5.32 8.21 13.27
C CYS A 8 -5.35 8.51 14.80
N GLY A 9 -4.46 7.89 15.58
CA GLY A 9 -4.44 8.01 17.04
C GLY A 9 -5.62 7.32 17.76
N ILE A 10 -6.37 6.45 17.08
CA ILE A 10 -7.50 5.72 17.66
C ILE A 10 -6.99 4.41 18.28
N ASN A 11 -7.31 4.20 19.57
CA ASN A 11 -6.86 3.03 20.33
C ASN A 11 -7.99 2.05 20.68
N GLU A 12 -9.25 2.50 20.64
CA GLU A 12 -10.41 1.66 20.96
C GLU A 12 -10.69 0.69 19.82
N LEU A 13 -10.54 -0.62 20.07
CA LEU A 13 -10.68 -1.65 19.04
C LEU A 13 -12.08 -1.66 18.42
N SER A 14 -13.12 -1.37 19.20
CA SER A 14 -14.50 -1.28 18.70
C SER A 14 -14.62 -0.23 17.61
N ASP A 15 -14.07 0.96 17.84
CA ASP A 15 -14.13 2.08 16.90
C ASP A 15 -13.34 1.75 15.62
N ILE A 16 -12.19 1.09 15.78
CA ILE A 16 -11.35 0.66 14.65
C ILE A 16 -12.06 -0.36 13.77
N VAL A 17 -12.71 -1.36 14.38
CA VAL A 17 -13.44 -2.41 13.67
C VAL A 17 -14.69 -1.83 13.00
N GLU A 18 -15.42 -0.95 13.68
CA GLU A 18 -16.60 -0.30 13.12
C GLU A 18 -16.22 0.64 11.95
N ALA A 19 -15.12 1.39 12.06
CA ALA A 19 -14.64 2.23 10.96
C ALA A 19 -14.22 1.39 9.75
N ALA A 20 -13.57 0.24 9.98
CA ALA A 20 -13.22 -0.69 8.91
C ALA A 20 -14.47 -1.29 8.24
N ALA A 21 -15.44 -1.74 9.03
CA ALA A 21 -16.72 -2.25 8.52
C ALA A 21 -17.46 -1.19 7.69
N LEU A 22 -17.44 0.07 8.12
CA LEU A 22 -18.03 1.17 7.37
C LEU A 22 -17.32 1.43 6.04
N CYS A 23 -15.98 1.31 5.99
CA CYS A 23 -15.24 1.35 4.72
C CYS A 23 -15.64 0.19 3.80
N ASP A 24 -15.79 -1.02 4.34
CA ASP A 24 -16.23 -2.19 3.55
C ASP A 24 -17.64 -1.98 2.98
N GLU A 25 -18.59 -1.53 3.80
CA GLU A 25 -19.98 -1.24 3.39
C GLU A 25 -20.06 -0.18 2.28
N LEU A 26 -19.16 0.81 2.33
CA LEU A 26 -19.12 1.92 1.38
C LEU A 26 -18.15 1.70 0.21
N GLY A 27 -17.43 0.57 0.18
CA GLY A 27 -16.50 0.21 -0.90
C GLY A 27 -15.23 1.06 -0.96
N MET A 28 -14.64 1.39 0.20
CA MET A 28 -13.42 2.20 0.30
C MET A 28 -12.22 1.38 0.78
N ASP A 29 -11.03 1.66 0.23
CA ASP A 29 -9.79 1.10 0.75
C ASP A 29 -9.45 1.70 2.12
N THR A 30 -9.43 0.85 3.15
CA THR A 30 -9.11 1.23 4.53
C THR A 30 -7.72 1.85 4.67
N VAL A 31 -6.72 1.43 3.86
CA VAL A 31 -5.35 1.97 3.94
C VAL A 31 -5.32 3.40 3.44
N SER A 32 -5.72 3.62 2.18
CA SER A 32 -5.78 4.96 1.60
C SER A 32 -6.72 5.89 2.37
N MET A 33 -7.88 5.42 2.83
CA MET A 33 -8.80 6.23 3.62
C MET A 33 -8.17 6.67 4.94
N GLY A 34 -7.61 5.74 5.71
CA GLY A 34 -6.99 6.04 7.00
C GLY A 34 -5.78 6.98 6.87
N ALA A 35 -4.90 6.73 5.90
CA ALA A 35 -3.75 7.59 5.65
C ALA A 35 -4.14 8.99 5.14
N THR A 36 -5.21 9.11 4.34
CA THR A 36 -5.73 10.42 3.91
C THR A 36 -6.36 11.20 5.07
N ILE A 37 -7.07 10.51 5.98
CA ILE A 37 -7.59 11.12 7.21
C ILE A 37 -6.44 11.56 8.13
N ALA A 38 -5.42 10.72 8.31
CA ALA A 38 -4.25 11.06 9.12
C ALA A 38 -3.49 12.28 8.58
N TRP A 39 -3.34 12.39 7.25
CA TRP A 39 -2.82 13.61 6.62
C TRP A 39 -3.66 14.85 6.95
N ALA A 40 -5.00 14.73 6.94
CA ALA A 40 -5.89 15.82 7.30
C ALA A 40 -5.80 16.16 8.79
N MET A 41 -5.65 15.15 9.67
CA MET A 41 -5.46 15.36 11.10
C MET A 41 -4.15 16.09 11.40
N GLU A 42 -3.05 15.68 10.77
CA GLU A 42 -1.77 16.37 10.91
C GLU A 42 -1.83 17.80 10.35
N SER A 43 -2.51 18.00 9.22
CA SER A 43 -2.73 19.34 8.65
C SER A 43 -3.55 20.24 9.59
N PHE A 44 -4.49 19.67 10.34
CA PHE A 44 -5.28 20.37 11.34
C PHE A 44 -4.44 20.75 12.58
N GLU A 45 -3.64 19.82 13.11
CA GLU A 45 -2.76 20.10 14.25
C GLU A 45 -1.63 21.09 13.89
N ARG A 46 -1.20 21.12 12.62
CA ARG A 46 -0.29 22.14 12.09
C ARG A 46 -0.96 23.50 11.86
N GLY A 47 -2.27 23.62 12.07
CA GLY A 47 -3.04 24.86 11.90
C GLY A 47 -3.29 25.27 10.45
N ILE A 48 -3.09 24.36 9.49
CA ILE A 48 -3.34 24.60 8.06
C ILE A 48 -4.81 24.36 7.74
N LEU A 49 -5.37 23.27 8.25
CA LEU A 49 -6.81 23.07 8.29
C LEU A 49 -7.37 23.65 9.60
N THR A 50 -8.56 24.23 9.50
CA THR A 50 -9.29 24.76 10.66
C THR A 50 -10.68 24.16 10.71
N VAL A 51 -11.40 24.37 11.81
CA VAL A 51 -12.78 23.89 11.99
C VAL A 51 -13.70 24.39 10.88
N GLU A 52 -13.46 25.61 10.38
CA GLU A 52 -14.23 26.19 9.28
C GLU A 52 -13.98 25.43 7.97
N HIS A 53 -12.71 25.10 7.66
CA HIS A 53 -12.35 24.34 6.46
C HIS A 53 -12.97 22.93 6.43
N THR A 54 -13.15 22.33 7.61
CA THR A 54 -13.64 20.95 7.75
C THR A 54 -15.15 20.87 7.93
N GLY A 55 -15.85 22.00 7.89
CA GLY A 55 -17.30 22.07 8.10
C GLY A 55 -17.72 21.72 9.53
N GLY A 56 -16.89 22.04 10.52
CA GLY A 56 -17.16 21.83 11.94
C GLY A 56 -16.48 20.62 12.56
N LEU A 57 -15.73 19.83 11.77
CA LEU A 57 -15.03 18.64 12.29
C LEU A 57 -13.74 19.05 13.01
N ASP A 58 -13.59 18.57 14.24
CA ASP A 58 -12.34 18.66 15.00
C ASP A 58 -11.43 17.50 14.62
N LEU A 59 -10.47 17.75 13.71
CA LEU A 59 -9.57 16.73 13.18
C LEU A 59 -8.28 16.56 14.01
N ARG A 60 -8.32 16.75 15.33
CA ARG A 60 -7.19 16.32 16.17
C ARG A 60 -7.04 14.80 16.15
N PHE A 61 -5.81 14.31 16.24
CA PHE A 61 -5.56 12.86 16.35
C PHE A 61 -6.29 12.30 17.58
N GLY A 62 -6.79 11.07 17.47
CA GLY A 62 -7.58 10.44 18.52
C GLY A 62 -9.08 10.68 18.45
N ASN A 63 -9.59 11.53 17.55
CA ASN A 63 -11.02 11.78 17.42
C ASN A 63 -11.73 10.77 16.50
N ALA A 64 -12.19 9.66 17.08
CA ALA A 64 -12.90 8.60 16.35
C ALA A 64 -14.17 9.11 15.64
N SER A 65 -14.96 9.96 16.29
CA SER A 65 -16.17 10.55 15.70
C SER A 65 -15.87 11.33 14.42
N ALA A 66 -14.74 12.04 14.37
CA ALA A 66 -14.31 12.74 13.18
C ALA A 66 -13.87 11.78 12.07
N VAL A 67 -13.20 10.67 12.40
CA VAL A 67 -12.87 9.59 11.45
C VAL A 67 -14.14 9.06 10.78
N PHE A 68 -15.17 8.69 11.55
CA PHE A 68 -16.45 8.22 11.01
C PHE A 68 -17.12 9.26 10.11
N ALA A 69 -17.11 10.53 10.50
CA ALA A 69 -17.67 11.61 9.70
C ALA A 69 -16.91 11.80 8.38
N CYS A 70 -15.57 11.76 8.42
CA CYS A 70 -14.72 11.82 7.23
C CYS A 70 -15.02 10.66 6.28
N ILE A 71 -15.11 9.42 6.77
CA ILE A 71 -15.44 8.23 5.96
C ILE A 71 -16.78 8.45 5.23
N LYS A 72 -17.84 8.80 5.96
CA LYS A 72 -19.18 9.03 5.38
C LYS A 72 -19.18 10.16 4.35
N GLN A 73 -18.57 11.30 4.70
CA GLN A 73 -18.50 12.45 3.80
C GLN A 73 -17.67 12.17 2.54
N THR A 74 -16.63 11.33 2.66
CA THR A 74 -15.78 10.93 1.52
C THR A 74 -16.57 10.06 0.55
N ALA A 75 -17.28 9.05 1.06
CA ALA A 75 -18.11 8.17 0.23
C ALA A 75 -19.21 8.95 -0.52
N SER A 76 -19.82 9.95 0.12
CA SER A 76 -20.84 10.80 -0.51
C SER A 76 -20.28 11.99 -1.28
N ARG A 77 -18.95 12.20 -1.31
CA ARG A 77 -18.27 13.41 -1.85
C ARG A 77 -18.98 14.71 -1.44
N SER A 78 -19.21 14.85 -0.13
CA SER A 78 -19.91 16.01 0.44
C SER A 78 -19.02 16.76 1.40
N SER A 79 -19.17 18.08 1.49
CA SER A 79 -18.45 18.93 2.44
C SER A 79 -16.94 18.71 2.36
N PHE A 80 -16.27 18.45 3.49
CA PHE A 80 -14.82 18.23 3.54
C PHE A 80 -14.42 16.90 2.86
N GLY A 81 -15.33 15.92 2.81
CA GLY A 81 -15.10 14.64 2.16
C GLY A 81 -14.85 14.72 0.65
N THR A 82 -15.26 15.80 -0.02
CA THR A 82 -14.91 16.03 -1.44
C THR A 82 -13.40 16.14 -1.63
N LEU A 83 -12.70 16.79 -0.69
CA LEU A 83 -11.24 16.89 -0.72
C LEU A 83 -10.59 15.54 -0.41
N LEU A 84 -11.08 14.85 0.62
CA LEU A 84 -10.54 13.54 1.03
C LEU A 84 -10.73 12.46 -0.04
N ALA A 85 -11.80 12.54 -0.84
CA ALA A 85 -12.07 11.60 -1.94
C ALA A 85 -11.02 11.63 -3.05
N GLU A 86 -10.16 12.65 -3.08
CA GLU A 86 -9.06 12.75 -4.03
C GLU A 86 -7.81 11.96 -3.59
N GLY A 87 -7.76 11.47 -2.35
CA GLY A 87 -6.58 10.83 -1.76
C GLY A 87 -5.54 11.85 -1.29
N SER A 88 -4.60 11.41 -0.45
CA SER A 88 -3.67 12.27 0.27
C SER A 88 -2.81 13.15 -0.64
N LEU A 89 -2.30 12.60 -1.75
CA LEU A 89 -1.43 13.35 -2.67
C LEU A 89 -2.18 14.54 -3.29
N ARG A 90 -3.34 14.29 -3.89
CA ARG A 90 -4.11 15.33 -4.60
C ARG A 90 -4.75 16.29 -3.61
N ALA A 91 -5.21 15.79 -2.46
CA ALA A 91 -5.71 16.63 -1.37
C ALA A 91 -4.61 17.59 -0.87
N ALA A 92 -3.39 17.10 -0.69
CA ALA A 92 -2.25 17.90 -0.29
C ALA A 92 -1.85 18.95 -1.33
N GLN A 93 -1.80 18.59 -2.62
CA GLN A 93 -1.55 19.53 -3.70
C GLN A 93 -2.63 20.62 -3.79
N SER A 94 -3.89 20.25 -3.56
CA SER A 94 -5.01 21.20 -3.57
C SER A 94 -4.99 22.12 -2.35
N LEU A 95 -4.62 21.61 -1.17
CA LEU A 95 -4.52 22.40 0.05
C LEU A 95 -3.30 23.32 -0.02
N GLY A 96 -2.20 22.85 -0.58
CA GLY A 96 -0.93 23.57 -0.65
C GLY A 96 -0.23 23.62 0.70
N HIS A 97 0.43 24.75 1.00
CA HIS A 97 1.20 24.98 2.23
C HIS A 97 2.35 23.98 2.48
N GLY A 98 2.83 23.31 1.43
CA GLY A 98 3.85 22.26 1.56
C GLY A 98 3.33 21.00 2.24
N SER A 99 2.00 20.82 2.30
CA SER A 99 1.36 19.67 2.93
C SER A 99 1.62 18.34 2.24
N GLU A 100 2.18 18.38 1.04
CA GLU A 100 2.72 17.22 0.34
C GLU A 100 3.86 16.56 1.11
N SER A 101 4.57 17.31 1.97
CA SER A 101 5.69 16.78 2.76
C SER A 101 5.27 15.81 3.88
N TRP A 102 3.99 15.82 4.29
CA TRP A 102 3.41 14.84 5.22
C TRP A 102 2.29 14.00 4.58
N ALA A 103 2.07 14.12 3.26
CA ALA A 103 1.26 13.17 2.50
C ALA A 103 2.10 11.91 2.23
N MET A 104 2.05 10.93 3.13
CA MET A 104 2.86 9.71 3.06
C MET A 104 2.38 8.79 1.94
N GLN A 105 3.01 8.88 0.76
CA GLN A 105 2.63 8.13 -0.44
C GLN A 105 3.81 7.87 -1.39
N VAL A 106 3.67 6.87 -2.26
CA VAL A 106 4.52 6.68 -3.44
C VAL A 106 3.66 6.53 -4.68
N LYS A 107 3.90 7.36 -5.71
CA LYS A 107 3.16 7.40 -6.99
C LYS A 107 1.64 7.62 -6.84
N GLY A 108 1.24 8.33 -5.80
CA GLY A 108 -0.14 8.65 -5.45
C GLY A 108 -0.86 7.60 -4.61
N LEU A 109 -0.19 6.50 -4.25
CA LEU A 109 -0.74 5.47 -3.35
C LEU A 109 -0.17 5.65 -1.94
N GLU A 110 -1.05 5.72 -0.94
CA GLU A 110 -0.70 5.90 0.46
C GLU A 110 0.17 4.76 1.01
N MET A 111 1.06 5.11 1.94
CA MET A 111 1.98 4.18 2.58
C MET A 111 1.23 3.12 3.41
N PRO A 112 1.66 1.84 3.35
CA PRO A 112 1.10 0.78 4.18
C PRO A 112 1.58 0.90 5.64
N GLY A 113 1.08 0.01 6.52
CA GLY A 113 1.38 0.00 7.95
C GLY A 113 2.75 -0.51 8.36
N TYR A 114 3.79 -0.06 7.67
CA TYR A 114 5.17 -0.43 7.93
C TYR A 114 6.08 0.77 7.75
N ASP A 115 6.93 1.01 8.75
CA ASP A 115 7.90 2.08 8.69
C ASP A 115 9.16 1.64 7.92
N PRO A 116 9.47 2.25 6.78
CA PRO A 116 10.56 1.79 5.93
C PRO A 116 11.94 2.24 6.42
N ARG A 117 12.05 3.12 7.44
CA ARG A 117 13.31 3.79 7.83
C ARG A 117 14.44 2.86 8.26
N HIS A 118 14.10 1.67 8.73
CA HIS A 118 15.08 0.65 9.16
C HIS A 118 15.04 -0.59 8.28
N HIS A 119 14.44 -0.49 7.09
CA HIS A 119 14.26 -1.63 6.21
C HIS A 119 14.47 -1.26 4.75
N ASP A 120 15.71 -1.40 4.28
CA ASP A 120 16.14 -0.96 2.95
C ASP A 120 15.41 -1.71 1.83
N GLY A 121 15.25 -3.04 1.93
CA GLY A 121 14.46 -3.81 0.96
C GLY A 121 13.00 -3.34 0.82
N LEU A 122 12.34 -3.01 1.94
CA LEU A 122 10.99 -2.47 1.95
C LEU A 122 10.95 -1.07 1.33
N SER A 123 11.88 -0.21 1.72
CA SER A 123 12.04 1.13 1.13
C SER A 123 12.14 1.02 -0.40
N LEU A 124 13.02 0.15 -0.89
CA LEU A 124 13.23 -0.09 -2.30
C LEU A 124 11.94 -0.64 -2.96
N GLY A 125 11.34 -1.69 -2.39
CA GLY A 125 10.12 -2.30 -2.92
C GLY A 125 8.94 -1.33 -3.03
N LEU A 126 8.71 -0.50 -2.02
CA LEU A 126 7.68 0.55 -2.06
C LEU A 126 8.02 1.62 -3.12
N ALA A 127 9.28 2.02 -3.22
CA ALA A 127 9.74 3.01 -4.19
C ALA A 127 9.62 2.53 -5.65
N VAL A 128 9.94 1.27 -5.94
CA VAL A 128 9.98 0.74 -7.32
C VAL A 128 8.66 0.11 -7.77
N SER A 129 7.79 -0.31 -6.84
CA SER A 129 6.49 -0.93 -7.12
C SER A 129 5.73 -0.21 -8.22
N ALA A 130 5.23 -0.98 -9.19
CA ALA A 130 4.52 -0.43 -10.35
C ALA A 130 3.21 0.26 -9.98
N ARG A 131 2.57 -0.08 -8.85
CA ARG A 131 1.28 0.51 -8.46
C ARG A 131 1.37 1.58 -7.38
N GLY A 132 2.57 1.93 -6.93
CA GLY A 132 2.80 2.81 -5.77
C GLY A 132 3.10 2.05 -4.49
N ALA A 133 3.04 2.73 -3.34
CA ALA A 133 3.45 2.20 -2.03
C ALA A 133 2.60 1.00 -1.61
N CYS A 134 3.05 -0.22 -1.90
CA CYS A 134 2.27 -1.41 -1.58
C CYS A 134 3.12 -2.56 -1.05
N HIS A 135 2.89 -2.90 0.21
CA HIS A 135 3.56 -4.00 0.91
C HIS A 135 3.34 -5.36 0.26
N ASN A 136 2.14 -5.60 -0.31
CA ASN A 136 1.82 -6.86 -0.99
C ASN A 136 2.60 -7.07 -2.31
N ARG A 137 3.43 -6.10 -2.70
CA ARG A 137 4.42 -6.22 -3.79
C ARG A 137 5.84 -6.14 -3.28
N ALA A 138 6.11 -5.28 -2.30
CA ALA A 138 7.41 -5.13 -1.63
C ALA A 138 7.77 -6.31 -0.69
N GLY A 139 7.27 -7.53 -0.93
CA GLY A 139 7.71 -8.76 -0.25
C GLY A 139 7.36 -8.91 1.24
N LEU A 140 6.75 -7.91 1.88
CA LEU A 140 6.37 -7.94 3.29
C LEU A 140 5.42 -9.11 3.61
N GLY A 141 5.89 -10.03 4.45
CA GLY A 141 5.15 -11.22 4.90
C GLY A 141 5.56 -12.55 4.23
N LEU A 142 6.63 -12.57 3.43
CA LEU A 142 7.22 -13.80 2.88
C LEU A 142 8.44 -14.30 3.66
N ASP A 143 9.15 -13.38 4.32
CA ASP A 143 10.34 -13.69 5.10
C ASP A 143 10.06 -13.29 6.56
N ASP A 144 10.05 -14.28 7.47
CA ASP A 144 9.82 -14.13 8.92
C ASP A 144 10.74 -13.08 9.57
N GLU A 145 11.87 -12.73 8.92
CA GLU A 145 12.83 -11.76 9.43
C GLU A 145 12.21 -10.37 9.65
N MET A 146 11.23 -9.94 8.85
CA MET A 146 10.60 -8.61 9.03
C MET A 146 9.69 -8.51 10.26
N LEU A 147 9.28 -9.63 10.83
CA LEU A 147 8.48 -9.69 12.07
C LEU A 147 9.37 -9.76 13.32
N LEU A 148 10.69 -9.82 13.13
CA LEU A 148 11.68 -9.87 14.20
C LEU A 148 12.38 -8.50 14.28
N ASP A 149 12.49 -7.94 15.48
CA ASP A 149 13.24 -6.70 15.80
C ASP A 149 14.75 -6.77 15.46
N ASN A 150 15.19 -7.76 14.68
CA ASN A 150 16.58 -8.12 14.40
C ASN A 150 16.94 -8.13 12.91
N VAL A 151 16.14 -7.51 12.03
CA VAL A 151 16.58 -7.26 10.65
C VAL A 151 17.82 -6.37 10.72
N LYS A 152 18.98 -6.95 10.44
CA LYS A 152 20.20 -6.16 10.25
C LYS A 152 19.99 -5.35 8.97
N PRO A 153 20.37 -4.05 8.97
CA PRO A 153 20.42 -3.31 7.72
C PRO A 153 21.23 -4.11 6.71
N ASP A 154 20.73 -4.21 5.49
CA ASP A 154 21.44 -4.92 4.45
C ASP A 154 22.83 -4.30 4.30
N GLN A 155 23.87 -5.12 4.41
CA GLN A 155 25.24 -4.63 4.34
C GLN A 155 25.71 -4.47 2.89
N ASP A 156 25.02 -5.12 1.95
CA ASP A 156 25.30 -5.11 0.52
C ASP A 156 24.05 -4.68 -0.28
N VAL A 157 24.23 -3.65 -1.09
CA VAL A 157 23.17 -3.08 -1.94
C VAL A 157 22.82 -4.04 -3.08
N GLU A 158 23.79 -4.74 -3.66
CA GLU A 158 23.53 -5.65 -4.78
C GLU A 158 22.69 -6.84 -4.31
N GLU A 159 23.03 -7.41 -3.16
CA GLU A 159 22.24 -8.49 -2.54
C GLU A 159 20.80 -8.06 -2.22
N THR A 160 20.63 -6.82 -1.72
CA THR A 160 19.31 -6.24 -1.47
C THR A 160 18.48 -6.18 -2.75
N VAL A 161 19.07 -5.69 -3.83
CA VAL A 161 18.41 -5.55 -5.13
C VAL A 161 18.02 -6.92 -5.68
N ASP A 162 18.94 -7.88 -5.66
CA ASP A 162 18.68 -9.24 -6.15
C ASP A 162 17.54 -9.89 -5.38
N ARG A 163 17.52 -9.74 -4.06
CA ARG A 163 16.42 -10.25 -3.22
C ARG A 163 15.08 -9.58 -3.54
N GLU A 164 15.05 -8.26 -3.75
CA GLU A 164 13.81 -7.57 -4.13
C GLU A 164 13.31 -7.96 -5.53
N ILE A 165 14.21 -8.24 -6.48
CA ILE A 165 13.84 -8.79 -7.79
C ILE A 165 13.16 -10.15 -7.61
N LEU A 166 13.76 -11.04 -6.82
CA LEU A 166 13.17 -12.35 -6.52
C LEU A 166 11.81 -12.24 -5.84
N ARG A 167 11.65 -11.29 -4.91
CA ARG A 167 10.37 -10.99 -4.24
C ARG A 167 9.31 -10.50 -5.24
N GLU A 168 9.60 -9.51 -6.08
CA GLU A 168 8.63 -9.02 -7.08
C GLU A 168 8.25 -10.13 -8.08
N ASP A 169 9.21 -10.94 -8.53
CA ASP A 169 8.95 -12.10 -9.40
C ASP A 169 8.01 -13.09 -8.72
N ARG A 170 8.30 -13.44 -7.47
CA ARG A 170 7.46 -14.34 -6.67
C ARG A 170 6.02 -13.81 -6.56
N GLN A 171 5.87 -12.53 -6.22
CA GLN A 171 4.55 -11.90 -6.10
C GLN A 171 3.83 -11.81 -7.45
N ALA A 172 4.55 -11.52 -8.53
CA ALA A 172 3.99 -11.44 -9.87
C ALA A 172 3.50 -12.81 -10.37
N LEU A 173 4.22 -13.89 -10.05
CA LEU A 173 3.80 -15.26 -10.38
C LEU A 173 2.49 -15.61 -9.66
N MET A 174 2.45 -15.42 -8.34
CA MET A 174 1.24 -15.73 -7.55
C MET A 174 0.03 -14.91 -8.00
N ASP A 175 0.21 -13.61 -8.25
CA ASP A 175 -0.85 -12.74 -8.78
C ASP A 175 -1.35 -13.21 -10.16
N THR A 176 -0.46 -13.74 -11.00
CA THR A 176 -0.81 -14.22 -12.36
C THR A 176 -1.59 -15.52 -12.32
N LEU A 177 -1.26 -16.40 -11.38
CA LEU A 177 -1.91 -17.70 -11.21
C LEU A 177 -3.16 -17.65 -10.33
N GLY A 178 -3.45 -16.50 -9.72
CA GLY A 178 -4.55 -16.36 -8.76
C GLY A 178 -4.31 -17.10 -7.43
N ILE A 179 -3.06 -17.40 -7.11
CA ILE A 179 -2.69 -18.08 -5.86
C ILE A 179 -2.61 -17.04 -4.76
N CYS A 180 -3.32 -17.28 -3.65
CA CYS A 180 -3.24 -16.41 -2.48
C CYS A 180 -1.81 -16.37 -1.93
N LYS A 181 -1.28 -15.18 -1.68
CA LYS A 181 0.09 -14.99 -1.19
C LYS A 181 0.36 -15.54 0.20
N PHE A 182 -0.68 -15.80 0.99
CA PHE A 182 -0.53 -16.50 2.27
C PHE A 182 -0.25 -18.00 2.12
N PHE A 183 -0.45 -18.58 0.94
CA PHE A 183 -0.03 -19.95 0.63
C PHE A 183 1.45 -20.06 0.26
N HIS A 184 2.23 -19.00 0.45
CA HIS A 184 3.62 -18.99 0.03
C HIS A 184 4.47 -20.11 0.66
N ALA A 185 4.22 -20.44 1.92
CA ALA A 185 4.94 -21.47 2.67
C ALA A 185 4.49 -22.91 2.30
N ALA A 186 3.50 -23.07 1.42
CA ALA A 186 3.06 -24.37 0.93
C ALA A 186 3.89 -24.88 -0.25
N PHE A 187 4.83 -24.08 -0.75
CA PHE A 187 5.69 -24.39 -1.89
C PHE A 187 7.15 -24.44 -1.44
N ASP A 188 7.86 -25.50 -1.80
CA ASP A 188 9.31 -25.62 -1.67
C ASP A 188 9.99 -24.93 -2.87
N ASP A 189 9.50 -25.17 -4.08
CA ASP A 189 9.85 -24.46 -5.31
C ASP A 189 8.59 -23.94 -5.98
N LEU A 190 8.24 -22.69 -5.66
CA LEU A 190 7.04 -22.04 -6.20
C LEU A 190 7.01 -22.07 -7.73
N LYS A 191 8.14 -21.92 -8.43
CA LYS A 191 8.15 -21.85 -9.89
C LYS A 191 7.85 -23.22 -10.49
N GLN A 192 8.58 -24.25 -10.06
CA GLN A 192 8.40 -25.61 -10.56
C GLN A 192 7.02 -26.15 -10.22
N GLU A 193 6.63 -26.07 -8.94
CA GLU A 193 5.34 -26.59 -8.49
C GLU A 193 4.17 -25.86 -9.14
N SER A 194 4.29 -24.54 -9.38
CA SER A 194 3.26 -23.80 -10.13
C SER A 194 3.15 -24.24 -11.59
N PHE A 195 4.27 -24.56 -12.24
CA PHE A 195 4.28 -25.06 -13.62
C PHE A 195 3.60 -26.44 -13.69
N ASP A 196 3.90 -27.32 -12.74
CA ASP A 196 3.30 -28.64 -12.64
C ASP A 196 1.79 -28.55 -12.37
N LEU A 197 1.37 -27.69 -11.44
CA LEU A 197 -0.05 -27.42 -11.16
C LEU A 197 -0.79 -26.90 -12.40
N LEU A 198 -0.21 -25.95 -13.12
CA LEU A 198 -0.80 -25.41 -14.35
C LEU A 198 -0.95 -26.50 -15.41
N SER A 199 0.05 -27.37 -15.56
CA SER A 199 0.04 -28.49 -16.49
C SER A 199 -1.04 -29.52 -16.14
N LEU A 200 -1.21 -29.82 -14.85
CA LEU A 200 -2.23 -30.77 -14.35
C LEU A 200 -3.66 -30.32 -14.65
N ILE A 201 -3.94 -29.01 -14.62
CA ILE A 201 -5.27 -28.47 -14.94
C ILE A 201 -5.49 -28.23 -16.43
N GLY A 202 -4.57 -28.67 -17.29
CA GLY A 202 -4.65 -28.52 -18.74
C GLY A 202 -4.27 -27.13 -19.26
N GLY A 203 -3.60 -26.31 -18.44
CA GLY A 203 -3.07 -25.02 -18.84
C GLY A 203 -1.88 -25.16 -19.77
N ASN A 204 -1.75 -24.22 -20.73
CA ASN A 204 -0.58 -24.14 -21.59
C ASN A 204 0.36 -23.05 -21.07
N GLY A 205 1.30 -23.43 -20.20
CA GLY A 205 2.35 -22.56 -19.68
C GLY A 205 3.52 -22.34 -20.65
N GLY A 206 3.43 -22.88 -21.87
CA GLY A 206 4.59 -23.03 -22.75
C GLY A 206 5.56 -24.08 -22.20
N SER A 207 6.85 -23.93 -22.53
CA SER A 207 7.91 -24.69 -21.89
C SER A 207 8.18 -24.20 -20.47
N GLU A 208 8.76 -25.06 -19.64
CA GLU A 208 9.19 -24.74 -18.27
C GLU A 208 10.13 -23.51 -18.25
N SER A 209 11.03 -23.41 -19.23
CA SER A 209 11.92 -22.25 -19.40
C SER A 209 11.15 -20.96 -19.69
N GLU A 210 10.14 -20.99 -20.55
CA GLU A 210 9.29 -19.82 -20.82
C GLU A 210 8.49 -19.41 -19.58
N PHE A 211 7.97 -20.39 -18.84
CA PHE A 211 7.26 -20.17 -17.59
C PHE A 211 8.14 -19.53 -16.52
N ALA A 212 9.39 -19.98 -16.38
CA ALA A 212 10.33 -19.45 -15.39
C ALA A 212 10.62 -17.94 -15.56
N HIS A 213 10.49 -17.42 -16.78
CA HIS A 213 10.66 -16.00 -17.12
C HIS A 213 9.36 -15.20 -17.13
N LEU A 214 8.20 -15.85 -16.97
CA LEU A 214 6.89 -15.20 -16.96
C LEU A 214 6.79 -14.04 -15.96
N PRO A 215 7.27 -14.18 -14.70
CA PRO A 215 7.09 -13.12 -13.71
C PRO A 215 7.86 -11.84 -14.05
N GLY A 216 9.11 -11.97 -14.48
CA GLY A 216 9.92 -10.83 -14.94
C GLY A 216 9.29 -10.12 -16.14
N ARG A 217 8.69 -10.88 -17.09
CA ARG A 217 7.93 -10.29 -18.21
C ARG A 217 6.74 -9.47 -17.70
N VAL A 218 5.99 -10.00 -16.74
CA VAL A 218 4.84 -9.30 -16.14
C VAL A 218 5.29 -8.01 -15.44
N ALA A 219 6.38 -8.04 -14.68
CA ALA A 219 6.95 -6.87 -14.03
C ALA A 219 7.37 -5.79 -15.07
N VAL A 220 8.05 -6.19 -16.13
CA VAL A 220 8.46 -5.29 -17.24
C VAL A 220 7.24 -4.68 -17.93
N ILE A 221 6.20 -5.46 -18.26
CA ILE A 221 4.98 -4.96 -18.91
C ILE A 221 4.28 -3.91 -18.05
N ARG A 222 4.17 -4.15 -16.72
CA ARG A 222 3.62 -3.16 -15.78
C ARG A 222 4.42 -1.87 -15.81
N ARG A 223 5.75 -1.96 -15.81
CA ARG A 223 6.64 -0.78 -15.87
C ARG A 223 6.52 -0.03 -17.19
N LEU A 224 6.52 -0.73 -18.32
CA LEU A 224 6.35 -0.13 -19.65
C LEU A 224 5.00 0.57 -19.78
N THR A 225 3.95 -0.01 -19.20
CA THR A 225 2.62 0.63 -19.14
C THR A 225 2.70 1.96 -18.40
N ASN A 226 3.32 1.98 -17.22
CA ASN A 226 3.47 3.24 -16.47
C ASN A 226 4.32 4.28 -17.21
N LEU A 227 5.40 3.87 -17.87
CA LEU A 227 6.24 4.78 -18.66
C LEU A 227 5.44 5.38 -19.83
N ARG A 228 4.61 4.56 -20.50
CA ARG A 228 3.67 5.02 -21.54
C ARG A 228 2.68 6.05 -21.00
N GLU A 229 2.16 5.84 -19.79
CA GLU A 229 1.23 6.77 -19.11
C GLU A 229 1.92 7.96 -18.43
N GLY A 230 3.23 8.17 -18.65
CA GLY A 230 3.93 9.37 -18.21
C GLY A 230 4.62 9.27 -16.85
N LEU A 231 4.88 8.07 -16.33
CA LEU A 231 5.76 7.90 -15.16
C LEU A 231 7.14 8.50 -15.47
N VAL A 232 7.54 9.50 -14.68
CA VAL A 232 8.88 10.08 -14.75
C VAL A 232 9.76 9.45 -13.67
N LEU A 233 10.92 8.95 -14.09
CA LEU A 233 11.97 8.49 -13.19
C LEU A 233 12.78 9.73 -12.79
N ARG A 234 12.58 10.23 -11.58
CA ARG A 234 13.36 11.31 -11.00
C ARG A 234 14.21 10.76 -9.87
#